data_AF-A0A9P0DAM7-F1
#
_entry.id   AF-A0A9P0DAM7-F1
#
_cell.length_a   1.000
_cell.length_b   1.000
_cell.length_c   1.000
_cell.angle_alpha   90.00
_cell.angle_beta   90.00
_cell.angle_gamma   90.00
#
_symmetry.space_group_name_H-M   'P 1'
#
loop_
_entity.id
_entity.type
_entity.pdbx_description
1 polymer ?
#
loop_
_entity_poly.entity_id
_entity_poly.type
_entity_poly.pdbx_seq_one_letter_code
_entity_poly.pdbx_strand_id
1 'polypeptide(L)'
;MKLEDFFLWPDNSSIYEINHTAPRPHLKDMVKAIVRRGSFNLFYKKKFALNETKELNFLKLKVAKGGFTIPAVILKPRGIKEKRKQAILQNLFPLVPENRRQFWQSIPVNDEAVDLRSQIDDI
;
A
#
# COMPACT_ATOMS: atom_id res chain seq x y z
N MET A 1 6.27 -16.93 -7.22
CA MET A 1 5.49 -16.17 -6.24
C MET A 1 4.12 -16.80 -6.17
N LYS A 2 3.73 -17.30 -4.99
CA LYS A 2 2.43 -17.93 -4.77
C LYS A 2 1.51 -16.95 -4.03
N LEU A 3 0.21 -17.21 -4.05
CA LEU A 3 -0.76 -16.32 -3.39
C LEU A 3 -0.53 -16.26 -1.88
N GLU A 4 0.01 -17.34 -1.31
CA GLU A 4 0.30 -17.46 0.12
C GLU A 4 1.49 -16.59 0.56
N ASP A 5 2.26 -16.04 -0.38
CA ASP A 5 3.35 -15.10 -0.10
C ASP A 5 2.82 -13.68 0.25
N PHE A 6 1.51 -13.44 0.12
CA PHE A 6 0.90 -12.12 0.32
C PHE A 6 0.08 -12.06 1.62
N PHE A 7 0.23 -10.97 2.37
CA PHE A 7 -0.40 -10.77 3.68
C PHE A 7 -1.24 -9.49 3.72
N LEU A 8 -2.32 -9.51 4.50
CA LEU A 8 -3.16 -8.35 4.77
C LEU A 8 -2.64 -7.57 5.99
N TRP A 9 -1.69 -6.66 5.77
CA TRP A 9 -1.11 -5.85 6.85
C TRP A 9 -2.12 -4.81 7.38
N PRO A 10 -2.45 -4.83 8.69
CA PRO A 10 -3.31 -3.83 9.28
C PRO A 10 -2.55 -2.51 9.51
N ASP A 11 -3.28 -1.39 9.42
CA ASP A 11 -2.73 -0.10 9.82
C ASP A 11 -2.59 -0.02 11.35
N ASN A 12 -1.33 -0.01 11.79
CA ASN A 12 -0.94 0.09 13.19
C ASN A 12 -0.50 1.50 13.58
N SER A 13 -0.78 2.49 12.73
CA SER A 13 -0.50 3.89 13.02
C SER A 13 -1.42 4.41 14.13
N SER A 14 -0.87 5.19 15.06
CA SER A 14 -1.60 5.90 16.09
C SER A 14 -1.91 7.31 15.59
N ILE A 15 -3.16 7.55 15.21
CA ILE A 15 -3.64 8.89 14.82
C ILE A 15 -3.43 9.89 15.96
N TYR A 16 -3.59 9.43 17.22
CA TYR A 16 -3.35 10.24 18.40
C TYR A 16 -1.89 10.75 18.46
N GLU A 17 -0.91 9.85 18.38
CA GLU A 17 0.53 10.20 18.42
C GLU A 17 0.89 11.14 17.26
N ILE A 18 0.39 10.85 16.05
CA ILE A 18 0.64 11.67 14.86
C ILE A 18 0.08 13.08 15.03
N ASN A 19 -1.13 13.22 15.59
CA ASN A 19 -1.77 14.53 15.76
C ASN A 19 -1.17 15.34 16.92
N HIS A 20 -0.63 14.68 17.96
CA HIS A 20 0.00 15.35 19.11
C HIS A 20 1.49 15.63 18.90
N THR A 21 2.10 15.11 17.84
CA THR A 21 3.46 15.47 17.45
C THR A 21 3.49 16.90 16.92
N ALA A 22 4.10 17.81 17.68
CA ALA A 22 4.29 19.21 17.28
C ALA A 22 5.77 19.51 16.98
N PRO A 23 6.11 19.99 15.77
CA PRO A 23 5.24 20.21 14.61
C PRO A 23 4.88 18.90 13.90
N ARG A 24 3.66 18.83 13.34
CA ARG A 24 3.22 17.65 12.58
C ARG A 24 4.13 17.43 11.37
N PRO A 25 4.76 16.25 11.24
CA PRO A 25 5.61 15.98 10.09
C PRO A 25 4.78 15.69 8.85
N HIS A 26 5.04 16.43 7.77
CA HIS A 26 4.50 16.14 6.45
C HIS A 26 5.61 15.56 5.56
N LEU A 27 5.26 14.54 4.76
CA LEU A 27 6.21 13.88 3.86
C LEU A 27 6.83 14.86 2.86
N LYS A 28 6.06 15.85 2.38
CA LYS A 28 6.55 16.91 1.48
C LYS A 28 7.70 17.74 2.07
N ASP A 29 7.82 17.80 3.40
CA ASP A 29 8.87 18.54 4.09
C ASP A 29 10.08 17.65 4.44
N MET A 30 10.03 16.35 4.15
CA MET A 30 11.09 15.40 4.46
C MET A 30 12.03 15.26 3.28
N VAL A 31 13.32 15.51 3.51
CA VAL A 31 14.36 15.32 2.49
C VAL A 31 15.07 13.97 2.63
N LYS A 32 15.00 13.35 3.81
CA LYS A 32 15.62 12.06 4.09
C LYS A 32 14.84 11.33 5.18
N ALA A 33 14.45 10.09 4.91
CA ALA A 33 13.97 9.14 5.90
C ALA A 33 15.11 8.18 6.29
N ILE A 34 15.17 7.82 7.56
CA ILE A 34 16.19 6.96 8.15
C ILE A 34 15.46 5.91 8.99
N VAL A 35 15.71 4.65 8.67
CA VAL A 35 15.20 3.50 9.44
C VAL A 35 16.40 2.85 10.11
N ARG A 36 16.29 2.59 11.42
CA ARG A 36 17.36 1.97 12.21
C ARG A 36 16.92 0.57 12.60
N ARG A 37 17.81 -0.41 12.43
CA ARG A 37 17.56 -1.80 12.86
C ARG A 37 17.26 -1.81 14.36
N GLY A 38 16.19 -2.49 14.75
CA GLY A 38 15.75 -2.58 16.16
C GLY A 38 14.96 -1.38 16.67
N SER A 39 14.73 -0.35 15.84
CA SER A 39 13.83 0.75 16.18
C SER A 39 12.55 0.70 15.35
N PHE A 40 11.44 1.07 15.98
CA PHE A 40 10.15 1.22 15.33
C PHE A 40 9.76 2.69 15.09
N ASN A 41 10.67 3.61 15.39
CA ASN A 41 10.45 5.03 15.16
C ASN A 41 10.96 5.44 13.78
N LEU A 42 10.28 6.41 13.17
CA LEU A 42 10.74 7.02 11.93
C LEU A 42 11.69 8.16 12.26
N PHE A 43 12.93 8.07 11.80
CA PHE A 43 13.87 9.17 11.87
C PHE A 43 13.88 9.92 10.54
N TYR A 44 13.89 11.24 10.56
CA TYR A 44 13.86 12.02 9.32
C TYR A 44 14.62 13.35 9.44
N LYS A 45 14.99 13.91 8.29
CA LYS A 45 15.57 15.26 8.17
C LYS A 45 14.69 16.13 7.27
N LYS A 46 14.65 17.43 7.56
CA LYS A 46 14.02 18.45 6.70
C LYS A 46 15.02 19.24 5.83
N LYS A 47 16.32 19.13 6.11
CA LYS A 47 17.40 19.79 5.36
C LYS A 47 18.59 18.83 5.21
N PHE A 48 19.25 18.84 4.05
CA PHE A 48 20.37 17.92 3.78
C PHE A 48 21.63 18.25 4.59
N ALA A 49 22.00 19.54 4.64
CA ALA A 49 23.24 20.01 5.26
C ALA A 49 23.18 20.10 6.80
N LEU A 50 21.99 19.99 7.39
CA LEU A 50 21.83 20.08 8.84
C LEU A 50 21.96 18.68 9.48
N ASN A 51 22.69 18.61 10.58
CA ASN A 51 22.81 17.37 11.37
C ASN A 51 21.62 17.09 12.28
N GLU A 52 20.61 17.95 12.26
CA GLU A 52 19.36 17.73 12.98
C GLU A 52 18.60 16.53 12.39
N THR A 53 18.41 15.50 13.21
CA THR A 53 17.56 14.35 12.90
C THR A 53 16.38 14.39 13.84
N LYS A 54 15.18 14.43 13.28
CA LYS A 54 13.93 14.38 14.03
C LYS A 54 13.46 12.94 14.14
N GLU A 55 12.77 12.65 15.22
CA GLU A 55 12.19 11.34 15.50
C GLU A 55 10.68 11.47 15.57
N LEU A 56 9.98 10.50 14.98
CA LEU A 56 8.53 10.40 15.00
C LEU A 56 8.16 9.01 15.51
N ASN A 57 7.48 8.99 16.66
CA ASN A 57 6.71 7.83 17.07
C ASN A 57 5.32 7.94 16.45
N PHE A 58 4.91 6.90 15.72
CA PHE A 58 3.63 6.88 15.02
C PHE A 58 2.89 5.56 15.24
N LEU A 59 3.39 4.65 16.08
CA LEU A 59 2.77 3.34 16.27
C LEU A 59 1.80 3.33 17.46
N LYS A 60 0.76 2.49 17.35
CA LYS A 60 -0.09 2.14 18.49
C LYS A 60 0.75 1.51 19.60
N LEU A 61 0.47 1.88 20.86
CA LEU A 61 1.19 1.41 22.05
C LEU A 61 1.33 -0.12 22.12
N LYS A 62 0.29 -0.85 21.72
CA LYS A 62 0.27 -2.32 21.66
C LYS A 62 1.40 -2.86 20.78
N VAL A 63 1.63 -2.25 19.62
CA VAL A 63 2.65 -2.67 18.65
C VAL A 63 4.03 -2.18 19.09
N ALA A 64 4.12 -0.96 19.61
CA ALA A 64 5.37 -0.41 20.12
C ALA A 64 5.97 -1.28 21.25
N LYS A 65 5.13 -1.87 22.11
CA LYS A 65 5.57 -2.74 23.22
C LYS A 65 5.64 -4.23 22.86
N GLY A 66 4.67 -4.72 22.09
CA GLY A 66 4.49 -6.15 21.81
C GLY A 66 5.03 -6.61 20.45
N GLY A 67 5.51 -5.70 19.62
CA GLY A 67 5.94 -5.99 18.25
C GLY A 67 4.78 -6.19 17.28
N PHE A 68 5.13 -6.63 16.06
CA PHE A 68 4.17 -6.92 15.00
C PHE A 68 3.81 -8.40 15.00
N THR A 69 2.52 -8.70 14.92
CA THR A 69 2.03 -10.04 14.61
C THR A 69 2.03 -10.24 13.10
N ILE A 70 2.41 -11.43 12.64
CA ILE A 70 2.29 -11.80 11.22
C ILE A 70 0.79 -11.72 10.84
N PRO A 71 0.42 -10.98 9.77
CA PRO A 71 -0.98 -10.82 9.42
C PRO A 71 -1.56 -12.08 8.80
N ALA A 72 -2.88 -12.07 8.59
CA ALA A 72 -3.54 -13.12 7.82
C ALA A 72 -3.05 -13.11 6.36
N VAL A 73 -2.85 -14.31 5.82
CA VAL A 73 -2.49 -14.53 4.42
C VAL A 73 -3.69 -14.21 3.53
N ILE A 74 -3.44 -13.68 2.33
CA ILE A 74 -4.47 -13.50 1.31
C ILE A 74 -4.81 -14.86 0.72
N LEU A 75 -6.04 -15.34 0.92
CA LEU A 75 -6.46 -16.68 0.48
C LEU A 75 -7.09 -16.69 -0.91
N LYS A 76 -7.56 -15.54 -1.40
CA LYS A 76 -8.26 -15.42 -2.67
C LYS A 76 -7.63 -14.31 -3.51
N PRO A 77 -7.41 -14.55 -4.81
CA PRO A 77 -6.98 -13.48 -5.69
C PRO A 77 -8.05 -12.39 -5.71
N ARG A 78 -7.61 -11.13 -5.68
CA ARG A 78 -8.50 -9.97 -5.63
C ARG A 78 -9.53 -9.97 -6.75
N GLY A 79 -9.08 -10.30 -7.96
CA GLY A 79 -9.90 -10.29 -9.17
C GLY A 79 -10.37 -8.89 -9.60
N ILE A 80 -11.24 -8.88 -10.60
CA ILE A 80 -11.98 -7.71 -11.07
C ILE A 80 -13.46 -8.04 -11.19
N LYS A 81 -14.31 -7.02 -11.20
CA LYS A 81 -15.76 -7.20 -11.46
C LYS A 81 -16.00 -7.82 -12.82
N GLU A 82 -17.02 -8.67 -12.94
CA GLU A 82 -17.35 -9.37 -14.20
C GLU A 82 -17.57 -8.38 -15.35
N LYS A 83 -18.36 -7.33 -15.09
CA LYS A 83 -18.62 -6.26 -16.06
C LYS A 83 -17.33 -5.64 -16.63
N ARG A 84 -16.30 -5.47 -15.79
CA ARG A 84 -15.01 -4.91 -16.22
C ARG A 84 -14.22 -5.91 -17.05
N LYS A 85 -14.23 -7.19 -16.66
CA LYS A 85 -13.60 -8.26 -17.44
C LYS A 85 -14.20 -8.29 -18.85
N GLN A 86 -15.51 -8.29 -18.96
CA GLN A 86 -16.21 -8.27 -20.26
C GLN A 86 -15.85 -7.03 -21.09
N ALA A 87 -15.82 -5.84 -20.49
CA ALA A 87 -15.42 -4.62 -21.18
C ALA A 87 -13.98 -4.69 -21.73
N ILE A 88 -13.04 -5.31 -20.99
CA ILE A 88 -11.67 -5.56 -21.48
C ILE A 88 -11.68 -6.55 -22.64
N LEU A 89 -12.42 -7.65 -22.51
CA LEU A 89 -12.50 -8.66 -23.57
C LEU A 89 -13.12 -8.10 -24.85
N GLN A 90 -14.10 -7.21 -24.77
CA GLN A 90 -14.76 -6.63 -25.95
C GLN A 90 -13.91 -5.53 -26.60
N ASN A 91 -13.36 -4.61 -25.80
CA ASN A 91 -12.71 -3.41 -26.33
C ASN A 91 -11.21 -3.61 -26.59
N LEU A 92 -10.53 -4.42 -25.76
CA LEU A 92 -9.08 -4.55 -25.81
C LEU A 92 -8.63 -5.73 -26.69
N PHE A 93 -9.40 -6.83 -26.77
CA PHE A 93 -8.96 -8.04 -27.50
C PHE A 93 -8.67 -7.83 -28.98
N PRO A 94 -9.43 -7.00 -29.73
CA PRO A 94 -9.09 -6.71 -31.12
C PRO A 94 -7.70 -6.09 -31.27
N LEU A 95 -7.21 -5.39 -30.24
CA LEU A 95 -5.92 -4.69 -30.24
C LEU A 95 -4.79 -5.52 -29.58
N VAL A 96 -5.14 -6.55 -28.80
CA VAL A 96 -4.18 -7.38 -28.06
C VAL A 96 -3.75 -8.57 -28.91
N PRO A 97 -2.43 -8.77 -29.12
CA PRO A 97 -1.90 -9.97 -29.79
C PRO A 97 -2.38 -11.27 -29.15
N GLU A 98 -2.63 -12.30 -29.96
CA GLU A 98 -3.22 -13.58 -29.52
C GLU A 98 -2.50 -14.18 -28.30
N ASN A 99 -1.16 -14.19 -28.34
CA ASN A 99 -0.31 -14.72 -27.27
C ASN A 99 -0.43 -13.96 -25.94
N ARG A 100 -1.05 -12.77 -25.92
CA ARG A 100 -1.27 -11.96 -24.71
C ARG A 100 -2.73 -12.01 -24.21
N ARG A 101 -3.64 -12.63 -24.96
CA ARG A 101 -5.06 -12.70 -24.58
C ARG A 101 -5.33 -13.65 -23.43
N GLN A 102 -4.54 -14.72 -23.31
CA GLN A 102 -4.68 -15.73 -22.24
C GLN A 102 -4.63 -15.10 -20.85
N PHE A 103 -3.76 -14.11 -20.65
CA PHE A 103 -3.67 -13.36 -19.39
C PHE A 103 -5.04 -12.80 -18.99
N TRP A 104 -5.67 -12.01 -19.87
CA TRP A 104 -6.94 -11.34 -19.62
C TRP A 104 -8.12 -12.31 -19.43
N GLN A 105 -8.13 -13.42 -20.17
CA GLN A 105 -9.11 -14.50 -19.98
C GLN A 105 -8.97 -15.17 -18.60
N SER A 106 -7.74 -15.36 -18.14
CA SER A 106 -7.42 -16.03 -16.87
C SER A 106 -7.61 -15.17 -15.63
N ILE A 107 -7.90 -13.87 -15.77
CA ILE A 107 -8.09 -12.97 -14.62
C ILE A 107 -9.29 -13.45 -13.78
N PRO A 108 -9.10 -13.65 -12.46
CA PRO A 108 -10.19 -14.02 -11.56
C PRO A 108 -11.28 -12.96 -11.51
N VAL A 109 -12.52 -13.41 -11.41
CA VAL A 109 -13.69 -12.55 -11.26
C VAL A 109 -14.03 -12.45 -9.79
N ASN A 110 -14.28 -11.25 -9.31
CA ASN A 110 -14.74 -10.98 -7.96
C ASN A 110 -15.58 -9.70 -7.96
N ASP A 111 -16.89 -9.83 -7.77
CA ASP A 111 -17.80 -8.69 -7.81
C ASP A 111 -17.73 -7.82 -6.55
N GLU A 112 -17.19 -8.35 -5.46
CA GLU A 112 -16.87 -7.60 -4.24
C GLU A 112 -15.59 -6.77 -4.39
N ALA A 113 -14.81 -6.98 -5.45
CA ALA A 113 -13.58 -6.22 -5.67
C ALA A 113 -13.91 -4.75 -5.92
N VAL A 114 -13.49 -3.88 -4.99
CA VAL A 114 -13.52 -2.42 -5.16
C VAL A 114 -12.64 -2.03 -6.36
N ASP A 115 -13.06 -1.09 -7.19
CA ASP A 115 -12.16 -0.61 -8.24
C ASP A 115 -11.07 0.28 -7.61
N LEU A 116 -9.80 0.02 -7.91
CA LEU A 116 -8.69 0.84 -7.41
C LEU A 116 -8.53 2.13 -8.22
N ARG A 117 -9.19 2.24 -9.37
CA ARG A 117 -9.27 3.48 -10.15
C ARG A 117 -10.64 4.11 -9.90
N SER A 118 -10.76 4.89 -8.83
CA SER A 118 -11.95 5.68 -8.53
C SER A 118 -11.95 7.05 -9.23
N GLN A 119 -10.83 7.46 -9.78
CA GLN A 119 -10.68 8.67 -10.59
C GLN A 119 -10.26 8.24 -11.99
N ILE A 120 -11.07 8.61 -12.98
CA ILE A 120 -10.59 8.73 -14.35
C ILE A 120 -9.53 9.83 -14.24
N ASP A 121 -8.26 9.50 -14.47
CA ASP A 121 -7.28 10.53 -14.75
C ASP A 121 -7.79 11.20 -16.03
N ASP A 122 -8.43 12.36 -15.90
CA ASP A 122 -8.79 13.22 -17.02
C ASP A 122 -7.49 13.54 -17.75
N ILE A 123 -7.34 12.95 -18.94
CA ILE A 123 -6.25 13.23 -19.89
C ILE A 123 -6.52 14.58 -20.54
#